data_AF-A0A537GDS9-F1
#
_entry.id   AF-A0A537GDS9-F1
#
_cell.length_a   1.000
_cell.length_b   1.000
_cell.length_c   1.000
_cell.angle_alpha   90.00
_cell.angle_beta   90.00
_cell.angle_gamma   90.00
#
_symmetry.space_group_name_H-M   'P 1'
#
loop_
_entity.id
_entity.type
_entity.pdbx_description
1 polymer ?
#
loop_
_entity_poly.entity_id
_entity_poly.type
_entity_poly.pdbx_seq_one_letter_code
_entity_poly.pdbx_strand_id
1 'polypeptide(L)'
;MRTKTDAEIPIVWLLLPLASYLLWAVFAVAWWSAGAGLGTSGLTPVISGLGILGIAASAAGSYVVFRLVNRANEHSGRTQALLSSALSSLAARSGASGAQALLTLNSAEEGFYKLSRSERERSAVLWALLSLIPFVGWIFLAVSLWRLSRDLAKHSRLESVVLEDVDRTLKNTGTQGVLVRNTPVRTHDTLGFALVILSIVELFSAFVLGLAGSLILIYLTVGAFSLFWIDLSIRDPTDHFHYHSQLEADMLRALPDSTSGGMGFG
;
A
#
# COMPACT_ATOMS: atom_id res chain seq x y z
N MET A 1 -19.01 5.72 12.79
CA MET A 1 -19.10 4.28 12.49
C MET A 1 -17.68 3.72 12.44
N ARG A 2 -17.35 2.79 13.33
CA ARG A 2 -16.01 2.24 13.57
C ARG A 2 -15.76 1.01 12.67
N THR A 3 -16.06 1.13 11.37
CA THR A 3 -15.93 0.03 10.42
C THR A 3 -14.47 -0.10 9.99
N LYS A 4 -13.91 -1.28 10.21
CA LYS A 4 -12.53 -1.70 9.97
C LYS A 4 -12.00 -1.36 8.56
N THR A 5 -11.58 -0.13 8.31
CA THR A 5 -10.83 0.25 7.10
C THR A 5 -9.44 -0.38 7.09
N ASP A 6 -8.89 -0.69 8.27
CA ASP A 6 -7.58 -1.34 8.41
C ASP A 6 -7.71 -2.86 8.60
N ALA A 7 -8.60 -3.51 7.84
CA ALA A 7 -8.70 -4.96 7.92
C ALA A 7 -7.36 -5.61 7.55
N GLU A 8 -6.79 -6.35 8.50
CA GLU A 8 -5.62 -7.17 8.26
C GLU A 8 -5.88 -8.11 7.08
N ILE A 9 -4.94 -8.13 6.14
CA ILE A 9 -4.97 -9.06 5.02
C ILE A 9 -4.13 -10.26 5.45
N PRO A 10 -4.72 -11.44 5.68
CA PRO A 10 -3.95 -12.57 6.15
C PRO A 10 -2.96 -13.03 5.08
N ILE A 11 -1.80 -13.51 5.51
CA ILE A 11 -0.72 -13.88 4.59
C ILE A 11 -1.13 -14.98 3.59
N VAL A 12 -2.13 -15.79 3.93
CA VAL A 12 -2.71 -16.81 3.04
C VAL A 12 -3.19 -16.25 1.69
N TRP A 13 -3.53 -14.96 1.61
CA TRP A 13 -3.90 -14.31 0.35
C TRP A 13 -2.74 -14.27 -0.65
N LEU A 14 -1.49 -14.43 -0.22
CA LEU A 14 -0.32 -14.57 -1.09
C LEU A 14 -0.39 -15.83 -1.97
N LEU A 15 -1.17 -16.84 -1.57
CA LEU A 15 -1.35 -18.06 -2.37
C LEU A 15 -2.05 -17.77 -3.69
N LEU A 16 -2.87 -16.71 -3.78
CA LEU A 16 -3.59 -16.34 -5.00
C LEU A 16 -2.66 -15.82 -6.12
N PRO A 17 -1.84 -14.78 -5.90
CA PRO A 17 -0.85 -14.37 -6.90
C PRO A 17 0.21 -15.45 -7.12
N LEU A 18 0.58 -16.24 -6.10
CA LEU A 18 1.49 -17.38 -6.29
C LEU A 18 0.91 -18.42 -7.26
N ALA A 19 -0.37 -18.76 -7.13
CA ALA A 19 -1.04 -19.66 -8.05
C ALA A 19 -1.05 -19.09 -9.49
N SER A 20 -1.33 -17.79 -9.64
CA SER A 20 -1.26 -17.11 -10.95
C SER A 20 0.15 -17.22 -11.55
N TYR A 21 1.19 -16.95 -10.75
CA TYR A 21 2.58 -17.01 -11.18
C TYR A 21 2.96 -18.40 -11.70
N LEU A 22 2.66 -19.43 -10.91
CA LEU A 22 2.98 -20.82 -11.28
C LEU A 22 2.19 -21.29 -12.50
N LEU A 23 0.90 -20.94 -12.60
CA LEU A 23 0.06 -21.31 -13.73
C LEU A 23 0.57 -20.69 -15.05
N TRP A 24 0.95 -19.42 -15.04
CA TRP A 24 1.51 -18.77 -16.22
C TRP A 24 2.92 -19.25 -16.57
N ALA A 25 3.74 -19.59 -15.58
CA ALA A 25 5.04 -20.23 -15.83
C ALA A 25 4.86 -21.59 -16.53
N VAL A 26 3.99 -22.45 -16.00
CA VAL A 26 3.71 -23.78 -16.59
C VAL A 26 3.04 -23.64 -17.95
N PHE A 27 2.11 -22.69 -18.11
CA PHE A 27 1.50 -22.38 -19.41
C PHE A 27 2.55 -21.97 -20.45
N ALA A 28 3.48 -21.08 -20.11
CA ALA A 28 4.52 -20.63 -21.04
C ALA A 28 5.43 -21.79 -21.50
N VAL A 29 5.84 -22.64 -20.56
CA VAL A 29 6.64 -23.84 -20.87
C VAL A 29 5.86 -24.82 -21.75
N ALA A 30 4.61 -25.11 -21.39
CA ALA A 30 3.75 -26.02 -22.15
C ALA A 30 3.48 -25.49 -23.57
N TRP A 31 3.16 -24.20 -23.72
CA TRP A 31 2.94 -23.53 -24.99
C TRP A 31 4.18 -23.62 -25.89
N TRP A 32 5.36 -23.29 -25.34
CA TRP A 32 6.63 -23.38 -26.06
C TRP A 32 6.94 -24.81 -26.51
N SER A 33 6.75 -25.78 -25.60
CA SER A 33 7.00 -27.20 -25.88
C SER A 33 6.13 -27.73 -27.02
N ALA A 34 4.87 -27.32 -27.08
CA ALA A 34 3.95 -27.69 -28.16
C ALA A 34 4.35 -27.07 -29.51
N GLY A 35 4.81 -25.81 -29.51
CA GLY A 35 5.31 -25.12 -30.70
C GLY A 35 6.64 -25.68 -31.24
N ALA A 36 7.47 -26.28 -30.38
CA ALA A 36 8.76 -26.87 -30.74
C ALA A 36 8.67 -28.25 -31.41
N GLY A 37 7.47 -28.72 -31.78
CA GLY A 37 7.28 -29.94 -32.58
C GLY A 37 7.00 -31.22 -31.79
N LEU A 38 6.68 -31.14 -30.49
CA LEU A 38 6.30 -32.30 -29.65
C LEU A 38 4.88 -32.85 -29.93
N GLY A 39 4.19 -32.34 -30.95
CA GLY A 39 2.82 -32.72 -31.31
C GLY A 39 1.77 -31.95 -30.51
N THR A 40 0.94 -31.17 -31.20
CA THR A 40 0.01 -30.19 -30.58
C THR A 40 -1.34 -30.78 -30.21
N SER A 41 -1.77 -31.88 -30.84
CA SER A 41 -3.14 -32.40 -30.69
C SER A 41 -3.45 -32.94 -29.29
N GLY A 42 -2.48 -33.56 -28.61
CA GLY A 42 -2.64 -34.05 -27.24
C GLY A 42 -2.49 -32.97 -26.15
N LEU A 43 -1.73 -31.91 -26.43
CA LEU A 43 -1.41 -30.85 -25.47
C LEU A 43 -2.39 -29.68 -25.49
N THR A 44 -3.15 -29.50 -26.58
CA THR A 44 -4.14 -28.42 -26.73
C THR A 44 -5.10 -28.30 -25.54
N PRO A 45 -5.83 -29.37 -25.11
CA PRO A 45 -6.78 -29.23 -23.99
C PRO A 45 -6.09 -28.87 -22.66
N VAL A 46 -4.86 -29.37 -22.44
CA VAL A 46 -4.07 -29.06 -21.25
C VAL A 46 -3.66 -27.59 -21.23
N ILE A 47 -3.14 -27.08 -22.35
CA ILE A 47 -2.73 -25.68 -22.52
C ILE A 47 -3.94 -24.75 -22.35
N SER A 48 -5.08 -25.07 -22.97
CA SER A 48 -6.32 -24.31 -22.81
C SER A 48 -6.79 -24.30 -21.35
N GLY A 49 -6.76 -25.44 -20.67
CA GLY A 49 -7.10 -25.54 -19.26
C GLY A 49 -6.19 -24.69 -18.36
N LEU A 50 -4.87 -24.75 -18.59
CA LEU A 50 -3.89 -23.90 -17.89
C LEU A 50 -4.14 -22.42 -18.12
N GLY A 51 -4.48 -22.02 -19.35
CA GLY A 51 -4.80 -20.62 -19.67
C GLY A 51 -6.05 -20.11 -18.94
N ILE A 52 -7.12 -20.90 -18.91
CA ILE A 52 -8.37 -20.55 -18.19
C ILE A 52 -8.10 -20.43 -16.69
N LEU A 53 -7.41 -21.42 -16.10
CA LEU A 53 -7.04 -21.39 -14.69
C LEU A 53 -6.10 -20.22 -14.38
N GLY A 54 -5.15 -19.91 -15.26
CA GLY A 54 -4.24 -18.78 -15.13
C GLY A 54 -4.97 -17.45 -15.12
N ILE A 55 -5.97 -17.25 -15.98
CA ILE A 55 -6.82 -16.06 -15.98
C ILE A 55 -7.61 -15.95 -14.67
N ALA A 56 -8.24 -17.04 -14.22
CA ALA A 56 -8.99 -17.05 -12.96
C ALA A 56 -8.10 -16.73 -11.76
N ALA A 57 -6.91 -17.33 -11.69
CA ALA A 57 -5.92 -17.04 -10.64
C ALA A 57 -5.40 -15.60 -10.72
N SER A 58 -5.24 -15.05 -11.92
CA SER A 58 -4.83 -13.64 -12.12
C SER A 58 -5.91 -12.66 -11.65
N ALA A 59 -7.19 -12.98 -11.84
CA ALA A 59 -8.30 -12.20 -11.29
C ALA A 59 -8.31 -12.24 -9.75
N ALA A 60 -8.03 -13.40 -9.16
CA ALA A 60 -7.88 -13.49 -7.71
C ALA A 60 -6.66 -12.72 -7.19
N GLY A 61 -5.51 -12.81 -7.89
CA GLY A 61 -4.30 -12.06 -7.57
C GLY A 61 -4.46 -10.54 -7.73
N SER A 62 -5.14 -10.08 -8.77
CA SER A 62 -5.40 -8.65 -8.97
C SER A 62 -6.33 -8.07 -7.90
N TYR A 63 -7.26 -8.87 -7.39
CA TYR A 63 -8.07 -8.48 -6.24
C TYR A 63 -7.22 -8.28 -4.96
N VAL A 64 -6.13 -9.03 -4.78
CA VAL A 64 -5.17 -8.77 -3.69
C VAL A 64 -4.52 -7.39 -3.86
N VAL A 65 -4.10 -7.04 -5.07
CA VAL A 65 -3.55 -5.71 -5.39
C VAL A 65 -4.58 -4.62 -5.10
N PHE A 66 -5.83 -4.80 -5.54
CA PHE A 66 -6.93 -3.88 -5.21
C PHE A 66 -7.05 -3.67 -3.70
N ARG A 67 -7.09 -4.75 -2.92
CA ARG A 67 -7.22 -4.69 -1.45
C ARG A 67 -6.07 -3.95 -0.79
N LEU A 68 -4.83 -4.17 -1.23
CA LEU A 68 -3.66 -3.50 -0.67
C LEU A 68 -3.67 -2.00 -0.94
N VAL A 69 -3.94 -1.59 -2.19
CA VAL A 69 -3.99 -0.17 -2.57
C VAL A 69 -5.18 0.53 -1.92
N ASN A 70 -6.36 -0.11 -1.92
CA ASN A 70 -7.56 0.44 -1.33
C ASN A 70 -7.40 0.65 0.19
N ARG A 71 -6.81 -0.33 0.90
CA ARG A 71 -6.51 -0.21 2.32
C ARG A 71 -5.64 1.00 2.64
N ALA A 72 -4.59 1.24 1.84
CA ALA A 72 -3.72 2.39 2.04
C ALA A 72 -4.43 3.73 1.78
N ASN A 73 -5.30 3.80 0.77
CA ASN A 73 -6.12 4.99 0.50
C ASN A 73 -7.09 5.26 1.65
N GLU A 74 -7.80 4.23 2.13
CA GLU A 74 -8.77 4.37 3.23
C GLU A 74 -8.08 4.82 4.53
N HIS A 75 -6.92 4.24 4.86
CA HIS A 75 -6.13 4.65 6.02
C HIS A 75 -5.71 6.13 5.93
N SER A 76 -5.11 6.54 4.80
CA SER A 76 -4.68 7.92 4.56
C SER A 76 -5.86 8.91 4.65
N GLY A 77 -7.00 8.60 4.01
CA GLY A 77 -8.20 9.45 4.06
C GLY A 77 -8.75 9.62 5.48
N ARG A 78 -8.78 8.55 6.27
CA ARG A 78 -9.23 8.61 7.67
C ARG A 78 -8.25 9.40 8.55
N THR A 79 -6.95 9.16 8.42
CA THR A 79 -5.92 9.96 9.12
C THR A 79 -6.11 11.45 8.82
N GLN A 80 -6.32 11.80 7.55
CA GLN A 80 -6.50 13.20 7.17
C GLN A 80 -7.76 13.82 7.80
N ALA A 81 -8.88 13.08 7.82
CA ALA A 81 -10.11 13.54 8.46
C ALA A 81 -9.92 13.73 9.99
N LEU A 82 -9.24 12.80 10.65
CA LEU A 82 -8.92 12.88 12.08
C LEU A 82 -8.04 14.11 12.39
N LEU A 83 -6.94 14.27 11.66
CA LEU A 83 -6.01 15.38 11.85
C LEU A 83 -6.66 16.73 11.54
N SER A 84 -7.47 16.82 10.48
CA SER A 84 -8.22 18.03 10.14
C SER A 84 -9.16 18.44 11.29
N SER A 85 -9.89 17.48 11.87
CA SER A 85 -10.81 17.72 12.98
C SER A 85 -10.06 18.12 14.26
N ALA A 86 -8.92 17.46 14.52
CA ALA A 86 -8.07 17.75 15.68
C ALA A 86 -7.46 19.16 15.59
N LEU A 87 -6.92 19.54 14.43
CA LEU A 87 -6.36 20.88 14.21
C LEU A 87 -7.43 21.96 14.33
N SER A 88 -8.62 21.75 13.77
CA SER A 88 -9.75 22.68 13.91
C SER A 88 -10.15 22.87 15.38
N SER A 89 -10.17 21.79 16.15
CA SER A 89 -10.48 21.84 17.58
C SER A 89 -9.39 22.54 18.40
N LEU A 90 -8.12 22.34 18.05
CA LEU A 90 -6.99 23.00 18.67
C LEU A 90 -6.94 24.50 18.33
N ALA A 91 -7.25 24.87 17.09
CA ALA A 91 -7.35 26.27 16.67
C ALA A 91 -8.42 27.04 17.45
N ALA A 92 -9.56 26.40 17.74
CA ALA A 92 -10.61 26.99 18.57
C ALA A 92 -10.16 27.22 20.04
N ARG A 93 -9.21 26.43 20.54
CA ARG A 93 -8.70 26.51 21.93
C ARG A 93 -7.47 27.40 22.08
N SER A 94 -6.60 27.43 21.06
CA SER A 94 -5.29 28.10 21.10
C SER A 94 -5.36 29.61 21.18
N GLY A 95 -6.48 30.24 20.78
CA GLY A 95 -6.70 31.68 20.90
C GLY A 95 -6.56 32.23 22.33
N ALA A 96 -6.73 31.38 23.36
CA ALA A 96 -6.56 31.74 24.77
C ALA A 96 -5.19 31.34 25.36
N SER A 97 -4.36 30.57 24.63
CA SER A 97 -3.21 29.82 25.20
C SER A 97 -1.83 30.46 24.93
N GLY A 98 -1.78 31.67 24.38
CA GLY A 98 -0.55 32.44 24.17
C GLY A 98 0.26 32.06 22.92
N ALA A 99 1.33 32.83 22.65
CA ALA A 99 2.09 32.78 21.40
C ALA A 99 2.72 31.41 21.09
N GLN A 100 3.15 30.67 22.10
CA GLN A 100 3.80 29.36 21.91
C GLN A 100 2.83 28.30 21.37
N ALA A 101 1.57 28.30 21.82
CA ALA A 101 0.54 27.39 21.32
C ALA A 101 0.20 27.67 19.84
N LEU A 102 0.20 28.94 19.44
CA LEU A 102 -0.03 29.35 18.05
C LEU A 102 1.12 28.95 17.14
N LEU A 103 2.37 29.04 17.60
CA LEU A 103 3.54 28.60 16.81
C LEU A 103 3.50 27.10 16.53
N THR A 104 3.21 26.28 17.54
CA THR A 104 3.13 24.82 17.35
C THR A 104 1.91 24.42 16.51
N LEU A 105 0.79 25.13 16.65
CA LEU A 105 -0.39 24.91 15.82
C LEU A 105 -0.12 25.22 14.34
N ASN A 106 0.50 26.38 14.04
CA ASN A 106 0.84 26.76 12.67
C ASN A 106 1.80 25.74 12.03
N SER A 107 2.76 25.22 12.79
CA SER A 107 3.66 24.13 12.32
C SER A 107 2.87 22.87 12.00
N ALA A 108 1.93 22.47 12.87
CA ALA A 108 1.08 21.30 12.65
C ALA A 108 0.19 21.46 11.41
N GLU A 109 -0.40 22.64 11.19
CA GLU A 109 -1.21 22.95 10.00
C GLU A 109 -0.39 22.93 8.71
N GLU A 110 0.83 23.49 8.73
CA GLU A 110 1.73 23.43 7.58
C GLU A 110 2.12 21.97 7.25
N GLY A 111 2.43 21.19 8.29
CA GLY A 111 2.71 19.76 8.16
C GLY A 111 1.53 19.00 7.57
N PHE A 112 0.31 19.26 8.04
CA PHE A 112 -0.92 18.67 7.53
C PHE A 112 -1.19 19.04 6.07
N TYR A 113 -0.94 20.29 5.69
CA TYR A 113 -1.04 20.71 4.29
C TYR A 113 -0.04 19.95 3.39
N LYS A 114 1.20 19.73 3.86
CA LYS A 114 2.20 18.92 3.14
C LYS A 114 1.76 17.46 3.03
N LEU A 115 1.23 16.87 4.11
CA LEU A 115 0.70 15.51 4.17
C LEU A 115 -0.42 15.31 3.14
N SER A 116 -1.51 16.06 3.29
CA SER A 116 -2.72 15.99 2.46
C SER A 116 -2.43 16.24 0.97
N ARG A 117 -1.59 17.23 0.64
CA ARG A 117 -1.22 17.51 -0.76
C ARG A 117 -0.40 16.38 -1.37
N SER A 118 0.38 15.67 -0.56
CA SER A 118 1.23 14.57 -1.03
C SER A 118 0.46 13.26 -1.25
N GLU A 119 -0.67 13.10 -0.56
CA GLU A 119 -1.52 11.91 -0.54
C GLU A 119 -2.72 12.03 -1.46
N ARG A 120 -2.45 12.04 -2.76
CA ARG A 120 -3.54 11.92 -3.74
C ARG A 120 -4.03 10.48 -3.78
N GLU A 121 -5.34 10.30 -3.63
CA GLU A 121 -6.00 9.01 -3.82
C GLU A 121 -5.56 8.35 -5.12
N ARG A 122 -5.22 7.07 -5.04
CA ARG A 122 -4.82 6.26 -6.18
C ARG A 122 -5.98 5.38 -6.61
N SER A 123 -6.20 5.22 -7.91
CA SER A 123 -7.22 4.29 -8.41
C SER A 123 -6.78 2.84 -8.15
N ALA A 124 -7.28 2.23 -7.07
CA ALA A 124 -7.03 0.84 -6.74
C ALA A 124 -7.53 -0.11 -7.84
N VAL A 125 -8.66 0.25 -8.46
CA VAL A 125 -9.25 -0.49 -9.58
C VAL A 125 -8.32 -0.49 -10.79
N LEU A 126 -7.75 0.67 -11.15
CA LEU A 126 -6.82 0.77 -12.28
C LEU A 126 -5.61 -0.16 -12.08
N TRP A 127 -4.99 -0.14 -10.90
CA TRP A 127 -3.83 -0.99 -10.62
C TRP A 127 -4.18 -2.47 -10.65
N ALA A 128 -5.34 -2.85 -10.12
CA ALA A 128 -5.82 -4.23 -10.20
C ALA A 128 -6.06 -4.66 -11.66
N LEU A 129 -6.71 -3.83 -12.49
CA LEU A 129 -6.93 -4.14 -13.90
C LEU A 129 -5.63 -4.26 -14.68
N LEU A 130 -4.63 -3.42 -14.40
CA LEU A 130 -3.30 -3.53 -15.02
C LEU A 130 -2.60 -4.83 -14.61
N SER A 131 -2.69 -5.22 -13.34
CA SER A 131 -2.10 -6.47 -12.82
C SER A 131 -2.81 -7.74 -13.30
N LEU A 132 -4.02 -7.64 -13.85
CA LEU A 132 -4.77 -8.78 -14.41
C LEU A 132 -4.18 -9.30 -15.72
N ILE A 133 -3.45 -8.46 -16.47
CA ILE A 133 -2.95 -8.80 -17.81
C ILE A 133 -1.93 -9.96 -17.71
N PRO A 134 -2.11 -11.05 -18.46
CA PRO A 134 -1.14 -12.16 -18.47
C PRO A 134 0.27 -11.69 -18.80
N PHE A 135 1.27 -12.19 -18.06
CA PHE A 135 2.70 -11.84 -18.17
C PHE A 135 3.01 -10.36 -17.87
N VAL A 136 2.48 -9.42 -18.66
CA VAL A 136 2.74 -7.98 -18.53
C VAL A 136 2.21 -7.42 -17.21
N GLY A 137 1.11 -7.97 -16.70
CA GLY A 137 0.51 -7.56 -15.43
C GLY A 137 1.45 -7.74 -14.24
N TRP A 138 2.43 -8.63 -14.33
CA TRP A 138 3.46 -8.79 -13.29
C TRP A 138 4.38 -7.58 -13.18
N ILE A 139 4.68 -6.91 -14.29
CA ILE A 139 5.44 -5.66 -14.28
C ILE A 139 4.62 -4.57 -13.60
N PHE A 140 3.35 -4.42 -13.98
CA PHE A 140 2.46 -3.44 -13.35
C PHE A 140 2.24 -3.72 -11.86
N LEU A 141 2.14 -4.99 -11.48
CA LEU A 141 2.07 -5.41 -10.09
C LEU A 141 3.32 -5.00 -9.33
N ALA A 142 4.53 -5.31 -9.83
CA ALA A 142 5.79 -4.89 -9.21
C ALA A 142 5.85 -3.36 -9.02
N VAL A 143 5.50 -2.60 -10.06
CA VAL A 143 5.46 -1.12 -10.01
C VAL A 143 4.45 -0.63 -8.97
N SER A 144 3.26 -1.24 -8.91
CA SER A 144 2.21 -0.86 -7.97
C SER A 144 2.66 -1.04 -6.52
N LEU A 145 3.32 -2.15 -6.21
CA LEU A 145 3.77 -2.49 -4.86
C LEU A 145 5.00 -1.69 -4.44
N TRP A 146 5.96 -1.49 -5.35
CA TRP A 146 7.09 -0.60 -5.10
C TRP A 146 6.60 0.81 -4.76
N ARG A 147 5.68 1.35 -5.57
CA ARG A 147 5.08 2.66 -5.32
C ARG A 147 4.30 2.69 -4.00
N LEU A 148 3.49 1.67 -3.72
CA LEU A 148 2.72 1.56 -2.48
C LEU A 148 3.65 1.64 -1.25
N SER A 149 4.74 0.89 -1.26
CA SER A 149 5.72 0.89 -0.16
C SER A 149 6.34 2.27 0.05
N ARG A 150 6.66 2.98 -1.03
CA ARG A 150 7.25 4.31 -0.99
C ARG A 150 6.26 5.39 -0.55
N ASP A 151 5.03 5.32 -1.02
CA ASP A 151 3.96 6.25 -0.64
C ASP A 151 3.60 6.07 0.85
N LEU A 152 3.50 4.83 1.36
CA LEU A 152 3.24 4.56 2.79
C LEU A 152 4.37 4.99 3.71
N ALA A 153 5.63 4.74 3.35
CA ALA A 153 6.76 5.20 4.13
C ALA A 153 6.83 6.73 4.21
N LYS A 154 6.50 7.41 3.10
CA LYS A 154 6.41 8.87 3.05
C LYS A 154 5.26 9.40 3.92
N HIS A 155 4.08 8.79 3.83
CA HIS A 155 2.92 9.09 4.68
C HIS A 155 3.30 9.00 6.16
N SER A 156 3.81 7.85 6.60
CA SER A 156 4.19 7.59 7.98
C SER A 156 5.20 8.62 8.53
N ARG A 157 6.19 9.03 7.72
CA ARG A 157 7.17 10.06 8.11
C ARG A 157 6.56 11.46 8.24
N LEU A 158 5.67 11.84 7.33
CA LEU A 158 5.04 13.16 7.38
C LEU A 158 4.03 13.22 8.53
N GLU A 159 3.25 12.16 8.71
CA GLU A 159 2.27 12.01 9.77
C GLU A 159 2.91 12.07 11.15
N SER A 160 4.06 11.41 11.37
CA SER A 160 4.74 11.46 12.67
C SER A 160 5.11 12.89 13.09
N VAL A 161 5.51 13.73 12.13
CA VAL A 161 5.83 15.15 12.39
C VAL A 161 4.57 15.92 12.77
N VAL A 162 3.48 15.71 12.03
CA VAL A 162 2.20 16.37 12.32
C VAL A 162 1.66 15.96 13.69
N LEU A 163 1.70 14.67 14.02
CA LEU A 163 1.24 14.15 15.31
C LEU A 163 2.07 14.68 16.47
N GLU A 164 3.39 14.80 16.31
CA GLU A 164 4.26 15.38 17.33
C GLU A 164 3.90 16.85 17.61
N ASP A 165 3.63 17.64 16.57
CA ASP A 165 3.22 19.04 16.72
C ASP A 165 1.79 19.19 17.29
N VAL A 166 0.88 18.26 16.96
CA VAL A 166 -0.45 18.17 17.58
C VAL A 166 -0.34 17.88 19.08
N ASP A 167 0.49 16.91 19.48
CA ASP A 167 0.73 16.59 20.90
C ASP A 167 1.36 17.77 21.66
N ARG A 168 2.35 18.45 21.07
CA ARG A 168 2.93 19.68 21.63
C ARG A 168 1.87 20.77 21.81
N THR A 169 0.98 20.93 20.83
CA THR A 169 -0.11 21.93 20.89
C THR A 169 -1.15 21.57 21.94
N LEU A 170 -1.49 20.29 22.11
CA LEU A 170 -2.36 19.82 23.20
C LEU A 170 -1.78 20.18 24.57
N LYS A 171 -0.48 19.91 24.78
CA LYS A 171 0.22 20.24 26.03
C LYS A 171 0.27 21.76 26.27
N ASN A 172 0.53 22.55 25.23
CA ASN A 172 0.58 24.01 25.31
C ASN A 172 -0.80 24.65 25.57
N THR A 173 -1.89 23.97 25.20
CA THR A 173 -3.27 24.41 25.46
C THR A 173 -3.83 23.88 26.79
N GLY A 174 -3.00 23.23 27.62
CA GLY A 174 -3.40 22.68 28.92
C GLY A 174 -4.24 21.40 28.84
N THR A 175 -4.33 20.78 27.66
CA THR A 175 -4.99 19.48 27.48
C THR A 175 -3.99 18.35 27.76
N GLN A 176 -4.48 17.17 28.18
CA GLN A 176 -3.62 15.99 28.22
C GLN A 176 -3.12 15.69 26.80
N GLY A 177 -1.79 15.53 26.67
CA GLY A 177 -1.17 15.12 25.42
C GLY A 177 -1.57 13.71 25.01
N VAL A 178 -1.16 13.31 23.82
CA VAL A 178 -1.43 11.98 23.25
C VAL A 178 -0.11 11.25 23.08
N LEU A 179 -0.09 9.93 23.34
CA LEU A 179 1.11 9.13 23.16
C LEU A 179 1.43 8.96 21.67
N VAL A 180 2.35 9.79 21.17
CA VAL A 180 2.86 9.67 19.80
C VAL A 180 3.98 8.63 19.78
N ARG A 181 3.73 7.48 19.16
CA ARG A 181 4.74 6.43 18.96
C ARG A 181 5.27 6.49 17.53
N ASN A 182 6.58 6.34 17.37
CA ASN A 182 7.18 6.20 16.06
C ASN A 182 7.06 4.74 15.57
N THR A 183 6.14 4.47 14.65
CA THR A 183 5.98 3.18 13.96
C THR A 183 6.21 3.36 12.46
N PRO A 184 7.48 3.51 12.02
CA PRO A 184 7.77 3.86 10.64
C PRO A 184 7.52 2.70 9.68
N VAL A 185 6.87 2.99 8.55
CA VAL A 185 6.79 2.03 7.42
C VAL A 185 8.06 2.14 6.57
N ARG A 186 8.66 1.00 6.23
CA ARG A 186 9.96 0.93 5.52
C ARG A 186 9.79 1.10 3.99
N THR A 187 10.71 1.83 3.35
CA THR A 187 10.82 1.85 1.89
C THR A 187 11.62 0.64 1.38
N HIS A 188 11.25 0.18 0.19
CA HIS A 188 11.88 -0.98 -0.46
C HIS A 188 12.55 -0.59 -1.78
N ASP A 189 13.14 0.60 -1.86
CA ASP A 189 13.76 1.12 -3.08
C ASP A 189 14.95 0.27 -3.55
N THR A 190 15.72 -0.29 -2.62
CA THR A 190 16.86 -1.17 -2.93
C THR A 190 16.43 -2.42 -3.68
N LEU A 191 15.33 -3.04 -3.27
CA LEU A 191 14.74 -4.16 -3.98
C LEU A 191 14.30 -3.72 -5.39
N GLY A 192 13.75 -2.49 -5.53
CA GLY A 192 13.32 -1.92 -6.81
C GLY A 192 14.46 -1.83 -7.81
N PHE A 193 15.58 -1.28 -7.37
CA PHE A 193 16.80 -1.20 -8.18
C PHE A 193 17.37 -2.58 -8.49
N ALA A 194 17.39 -3.49 -7.51
CA ALA A 194 17.87 -4.85 -7.72
C ALA A 194 17.06 -5.57 -8.81
N LEU A 195 15.73 -5.45 -8.78
CA LEU A 195 14.85 -6.05 -9.79
C LEU A 195 15.16 -5.52 -11.20
N VAL A 196 15.32 -4.20 -11.35
CA VAL A 196 15.62 -3.58 -12.66
C VAL A 196 17.00 -4.03 -13.17
N ILE A 197 18.02 -3.99 -12.32
CA ILE A 197 19.38 -4.41 -12.70
C ILE A 197 19.38 -5.88 -13.12
N LEU A 198 18.75 -6.75 -12.33
CA LEU A 198 18.71 -8.19 -12.61
C LEU A 198 17.95 -8.47 -13.91
N SER A 199 16.81 -7.81 -14.13
CA SER A 199 16.04 -7.93 -15.38
C SER A 199 16.84 -7.47 -16.62
N ILE A 200 17.66 -6.42 -16.49
CA ILE A 200 18.55 -5.95 -17.57
C ILE A 200 19.64 -7.00 -17.84
N VAL A 201 20.27 -7.54 -16.81
CA VAL A 201 21.30 -8.60 -16.93
C VAL A 201 20.71 -9.84 -17.62
N GLU A 202 19.49 -10.22 -17.29
CA GLU A 202 18.77 -11.35 -17.92
C GLU A 202 18.38 -11.06 -19.37
N LEU A 203 18.14 -9.80 -19.73
CA LEU A 203 17.95 -9.44 -21.13
C LEU A 203 19.23 -9.68 -21.94
N PHE A 204 20.41 -9.42 -21.36
CA PHE A 204 21.69 -9.73 -21.99
C PHE A 204 21.95 -11.24 -22.13
N SER A 205 21.30 -12.10 -21.33
CA SER A 205 21.43 -13.55 -21.51
C SER A 205 20.76 -14.07 -22.79
N ALA A 206 20.08 -13.20 -23.57
CA ALA A 206 19.42 -13.57 -24.81
C ALA A 206 20.42 -14.10 -25.85
N PHE A 207 21.69 -13.68 -25.75
CA PHE A 207 22.77 -14.20 -26.58
C PHE A 207 23.05 -15.70 -26.31
N VAL A 208 22.79 -16.18 -25.09
CA VAL A 208 23.07 -17.56 -24.66
C VAL A 208 21.82 -18.43 -24.68
N LEU A 209 20.71 -17.92 -24.15
CA LEU A 209 19.46 -18.66 -23.94
C LEU A 209 18.43 -18.44 -25.06
N GLY A 210 18.73 -17.56 -26.01
CA GLY A 210 17.77 -17.04 -26.97
C GLY A 210 16.75 -16.09 -26.33
N LEU A 211 16.00 -15.41 -27.18
CA LEU A 211 15.00 -14.42 -26.75
C LEU A 211 13.92 -15.03 -25.85
N ALA A 212 13.42 -16.22 -26.19
CA ALA A 212 12.41 -16.91 -25.39
C ALA A 212 12.92 -17.29 -24.00
N GLY A 213 14.14 -17.84 -23.90
CA GLY A 213 14.75 -18.19 -22.62
C GLY A 213 14.97 -16.97 -21.72
N SER A 214 15.44 -15.85 -22.28
CA SER A 214 15.56 -14.59 -21.54
C SER A 214 14.23 -14.02 -21.07
N LEU A 215 13.18 -14.07 -21.88
CA LEU A 215 11.85 -13.61 -21.46
C LEU A 215 11.26 -14.47 -20.33
N ILE A 216 11.48 -15.78 -20.37
CA ILE A 216 11.09 -16.68 -19.26
C ILE A 216 11.87 -16.31 -18.00
N LEU A 217 13.18 -16.08 -18.10
CA LEU A 217 14.00 -15.74 -16.95
C LEU A 217 13.56 -14.41 -16.31
N ILE A 218 13.31 -13.38 -17.13
CA ILE A 218 12.74 -12.09 -16.69
C ILE A 218 11.39 -12.29 -16.01
N TYR A 219 10.52 -13.12 -16.59
CA TYR A 219 9.22 -13.44 -15.98
C TYR A 219 9.38 -14.07 -14.60
N LEU A 220 10.30 -15.03 -14.45
CA LEU A 220 10.56 -15.69 -13.18
C LEU A 220 11.09 -14.71 -12.13
N THR A 221 12.02 -13.84 -12.53
CA THR A 221 12.59 -12.81 -11.66
C THR A 221 11.56 -11.79 -11.23
N VAL A 222 10.84 -11.19 -12.18
CA VAL A 222 9.79 -10.20 -11.88
C VAL A 222 8.70 -10.82 -11.00
N GLY A 223 8.29 -12.06 -11.28
CA GLY A 223 7.30 -12.77 -10.48
C GLY A 223 7.76 -13.07 -9.05
N ALA A 224 8.98 -13.58 -8.88
CA ALA A 224 9.54 -13.88 -7.55
C ALA A 224 9.68 -12.62 -6.68
N PHE A 225 10.26 -11.55 -7.22
CA PHE A 225 10.35 -10.28 -6.52
C PHE A 225 8.96 -9.72 -6.21
N SER A 226 8.05 -9.74 -7.18
CA SER A 226 6.67 -9.30 -6.98
C SER A 226 5.99 -9.99 -5.80
N LEU A 227 6.09 -11.31 -5.69
CA LEU A 227 5.53 -12.08 -4.57
C LEU A 227 6.13 -11.67 -3.22
N PHE A 228 7.45 -11.46 -3.19
CA PHE A 228 8.12 -10.95 -2.01
C PHE A 228 7.61 -9.55 -1.62
N TRP A 229 7.36 -8.67 -2.59
CA TRP A 229 6.77 -7.36 -2.29
C TRP A 229 5.32 -7.40 -1.84
N ILE A 230 4.53 -8.37 -2.31
CA ILE A 230 3.16 -8.56 -1.78
C ILE A 230 3.26 -8.92 -0.29
N ASP A 231 4.16 -9.82 0.08
CA ASP A 231 4.41 -10.19 1.48
C ASP A 231 4.75 -8.96 2.34
N LEU A 232 5.72 -8.15 1.88
CA LEU A 232 6.10 -6.90 2.56
C LEU A 232 4.94 -5.91 2.64
N SER A 233 4.19 -5.73 1.55
CA SER A 233 3.04 -4.81 1.50
C SER A 233 1.88 -5.25 2.40
N ILE A 234 1.77 -6.55 2.68
CA ILE A 234 0.84 -7.10 3.65
C ILE A 234 1.33 -6.78 5.07
N ARG A 235 2.59 -7.14 5.39
CA ARG A 235 3.12 -7.14 6.76
C ARG A 235 3.54 -5.77 7.27
N ASP A 236 4.37 -5.04 6.54
CA ASP A 236 5.04 -3.84 7.05
C ASP A 236 4.09 -2.75 7.57
N PRO A 237 2.94 -2.48 6.91
CA PRO A 237 2.03 -1.44 7.39
C PRO A 237 1.19 -1.85 8.60
N THR A 238 1.20 -3.13 8.99
CA THR A 238 0.27 -3.69 9.99
C THR A 238 0.46 -3.06 11.37
N ASP A 239 1.70 -2.98 11.87
CA ASP A 239 2.00 -2.37 13.17
C ASP A 239 1.61 -0.89 13.21
N HIS A 240 1.83 -0.19 12.10
CA HIS A 240 1.44 1.21 11.96
C HIS A 240 -0.08 1.35 12.04
N PHE A 241 -0.85 0.57 11.28
CA PHE A 241 -2.32 0.62 11.34
C PHE A 241 -2.88 0.25 12.72
N HIS A 242 -2.29 -0.75 13.39
CA HIS A 242 -2.67 -1.08 14.76
C HIS A 242 -2.46 0.08 15.73
N TYR A 243 -1.31 0.74 15.64
CA TYR A 243 -1.04 1.94 16.42
C TYR A 243 -2.08 3.04 16.15
N HIS A 244 -2.42 3.29 14.88
CA HIS A 244 -3.42 4.30 14.52
C HIS A 244 -4.81 4.02 15.09
N SER A 245 -5.21 2.75 15.16
CA SER A 245 -6.49 2.38 15.77
C SER A 245 -6.59 2.73 17.27
N GLN A 246 -5.45 2.75 17.98
CA GLN A 246 -5.36 3.14 19.39
C GLN A 246 -5.26 4.66 19.53
N LEU A 247 -4.39 5.27 18.72
CA LEU A 247 -4.17 6.71 18.67
C LEU A 247 -5.46 7.48 18.41
N GLU A 248 -6.27 7.03 17.44
CA GLU A 248 -7.57 7.64 17.12
C GLU A 248 -8.47 7.72 18.35
N ALA A 249 -8.53 6.64 19.15
CA ALA A 249 -9.34 6.60 20.37
C ALA A 249 -8.80 7.53 21.47
N ASP A 250 -7.48 7.73 21.55
CA ASP A 250 -6.86 8.67 22.49
C ASP A 250 -7.09 10.13 22.06
N MET A 251 -6.95 10.43 20.76
CA MET A 251 -7.18 11.77 20.22
C MET A 251 -8.64 12.21 20.40
N LEU A 252 -9.61 11.33 20.13
CA LEU A 252 -11.03 11.63 20.35
C LEU A 252 -11.38 11.84 21.82
N ARG A 253 -10.66 11.19 22.75
CA ARG A 253 -10.79 11.43 24.19
C ARG A 253 -10.20 12.77 24.62
N ALA A 254 -9.07 13.18 24.03
CA ALA A 254 -8.41 14.46 24.33
C ALA A 254 -9.16 15.67 23.72
N LEU A 255 -9.79 15.46 22.56
CA LEU A 255 -10.49 16.48 21.78
C LEU A 255 -11.94 16.05 21.49
N PRO A 256 -12.82 16.01 22.51
CA PRO A 256 -14.22 15.72 22.29
C PRO A 256 -14.85 16.81 21.39
N ASP A 257 -15.71 16.38 20.46
CA ASP A 257 -16.40 17.26 19.52
C ASP A 257 -17.06 18.45 20.23
N SER A 258 -16.74 19.66 19.77
CA SER A 258 -17.30 20.93 20.25
C SER A 258 -18.80 21.08 19.99
N THR A 259 -19.43 20.16 19.26
CA THR A 259 -20.87 20.15 18.96
C THR A 259 -21.74 19.55 20.09
N SER A 260 -21.15 18.90 21.08
CA SER A 260 -21.90 18.28 22.19
C SER A 260 -22.25 19.23 23.35
N GLY A 261 -21.75 20.48 23.34
CA GLY A 261 -21.98 21.46 24.41
C GLY A 261 -23.11 22.47 24.19
N GLY A 262 -23.86 22.37 23.09
CA GLY A 262 -24.78 23.43 22.62
C GLY A 262 -26.29 23.21 22.82
N MET A 263 -26.74 22.09 23.42
CA MET A 263 -28.18 21.83 23.65
C MET A 263 -28.46 21.54 25.12
N GLY A 264 -28.33 22.58 25.93
CA GLY A 264 -28.66 22.57 27.35
C GLY A 264 -29.13 23.93 27.85
N PHE A 265 -30.04 24.57 27.11
CA PHE A 265 -30.89 25.64 27.64
C PHE A 265 -32.32 25.40 27.18
N GLY A 266 -33.19 25.16 28.16
CA GLY A 266 -34.61 24.85 28.03
C GLY A 266 -35.11 24.31 29.35
#